data_AF-A0A200QNN6-F1
#
_entry.id   AF-A0A200QNN6-F1
#
_cell.length_a   1.000
_cell.length_b   1.000
_cell.length_c   1.000
_cell.angle_alpha   90.00
_cell.angle_beta   90.00
_cell.angle_gamma   90.00
#
_symmetry.space_group_name_H-M   'P 1'
#
loop_
_entity.id
_entity.type
_entity.pdbx_description
1 polymer ?
#
loop_
_entity_poly.entity_id
_entity_poly.type
_entity_poly.pdbx_seq_one_letter_code
_entity_poly.pdbx_strand_id
1 'polypeptide(L)'
;MFAWRLLSGAITVRSAISKHIPNTPSECPLCGFSNATIDHLFIHCTIALSLPFASPLDYRVQRTTLTIQELFSEWLNDPLGMKKFCFGSTLLWCLWKARNDVIFRYKDINPAQIISVATNLNCDFLYPLAGFEDPSVPLFKTPATMVTTSWSPPPSGFINSVFGCRIHVSQGINESLEI
;
A
#
# COMPACT_ATOMS: atom_id res chain seq x y z
N MET A 1 -5.61 -2.37 -3.29
CA MET A 1 -5.97 -0.94 -3.53
C MET A 1 -4.80 -0.07 -4.00
N PHE A 2 -3.56 -0.24 -3.50
CA PHE A 2 -2.43 0.62 -3.87
C PHE A 2 -2.00 0.53 -5.34
N ALA A 3 -1.83 -0.68 -5.89
CA ALA A 3 -1.41 -0.90 -7.27
C ALA A 3 -2.29 -0.17 -8.30
N TRP A 4 -3.62 -0.22 -8.09
CA TRP A 4 -4.58 0.55 -8.90
C TRP A 4 -4.31 2.06 -8.84
N ARG A 5 -4.16 2.63 -7.64
CA ARG A 5 -3.88 4.07 -7.49
C ARG A 5 -2.61 4.48 -8.21
N LEU A 6 -1.60 3.61 -8.21
CA LEU A 6 -0.35 3.85 -8.90
C LEU A 6 -0.54 3.86 -10.42
N LEU A 7 -1.25 2.86 -10.97
CA LEU A 7 -1.56 2.76 -12.40
C LEU A 7 -2.46 3.88 -12.91
N SER A 8 -3.46 4.30 -12.12
CA SER A 8 -4.37 5.40 -12.49
C SER A 8 -3.76 6.79 -12.30
N GLY A 9 -2.51 6.90 -11.85
CA GLY A 9 -1.89 8.19 -11.54
C GLY A 9 -2.53 8.92 -10.35
N ALA A 10 -3.32 8.22 -9.53
CA ALA A 10 -4.04 8.77 -8.39
C ALA A 10 -3.17 8.91 -7.13
N ILE A 11 -1.84 8.74 -7.26
CA ILE A 11 -0.87 9.00 -6.20
C ILE A 11 -0.28 10.38 -6.41
N THR A 12 -0.39 11.22 -5.38
CA THR A 12 0.17 12.56 -5.40
C THR A 12 1.70 12.50 -5.29
N VAL A 13 2.37 13.03 -6.32
CA VAL A 13 3.82 13.23 -6.36
C VAL A 13 4.15 14.72 -6.46
N ARG A 14 5.35 15.14 -6.04
CA ARG A 14 5.70 16.58 -5.97
C ARG A 14 5.61 17.28 -7.33
N SER A 15 5.99 16.61 -8.41
CA SER A 15 5.87 17.16 -9.78
C SER A 15 4.43 17.41 -10.22
N ALA A 16 3.44 16.73 -9.62
CA ALA A 16 2.03 16.99 -9.86
C ALA A 16 1.54 18.18 -9.02
N ILE A 17 2.00 18.29 -7.77
CA ILE A 17 1.67 19.40 -6.87
C ILE A 17 2.21 20.73 -7.41
N SER A 18 3.46 20.73 -7.89
CA SER A 18 4.15 21.94 -8.37
C SER A 18 3.50 22.57 -9.60
N LYS A 19 2.66 21.83 -10.33
CA LYS A 19 1.86 22.36 -11.44
C LYS A 19 0.70 23.24 -10.98
N HIS A 20 0.24 23.07 -9.75
CA HIS A 20 -0.93 23.75 -9.20
C HIS A 20 -0.59 24.72 -8.08
N ILE A 21 0.53 24.51 -7.37
CA ILE A 21 0.97 25.34 -6.24
C ILE A 21 2.33 25.96 -6.57
N PRO A 22 2.42 27.28 -6.81
CA PRO A 22 3.69 27.97 -7.02
C PRO A 22 4.64 27.79 -5.84
N ASN A 23 5.95 27.82 -6.10
CA ASN A 23 7.02 27.73 -5.08
C ASN A 23 7.05 26.42 -4.27
N THR A 24 6.42 25.34 -4.74
CA THR A 24 6.62 24.02 -4.14
C THR A 24 7.76 23.26 -4.81
N PRO A 25 8.63 22.58 -4.02
CA PRO A 25 9.75 21.82 -4.57
C PRO A 25 9.24 20.66 -5.43
N SER A 26 9.80 20.50 -6.62
CA SER A 26 9.48 19.40 -7.53
C SER A 26 10.40 18.19 -7.35
N GLU A 27 11.51 18.36 -6.62
CA GLU A 27 12.56 17.36 -6.43
C GLU A 27 12.05 16.17 -5.63
N CYS A 28 12.57 14.99 -5.98
CA CYS A 28 12.30 13.74 -5.32
C CYS A 28 12.67 13.83 -3.85
N PRO A 29 11.73 13.56 -2.92
CA PRO A 29 12.02 13.61 -1.50
C PRO A 29 13.01 12.53 -1.05
N LEU A 30 13.24 11.50 -1.87
CA LEU A 30 14.10 10.38 -1.51
C LEU A 30 15.56 10.59 -1.93
N CYS A 31 15.78 11.03 -3.17
CA CYS A 31 17.14 11.23 -3.68
C CYS A 31 17.54 12.70 -3.81
N GLY A 32 16.59 13.64 -3.89
CA GLY A 32 16.88 15.08 -4.04
C GLY A 32 17.37 15.54 -5.42
N PHE A 33 17.67 14.63 -6.36
CA PHE A 33 18.36 14.99 -7.61
C PHE A 33 17.47 15.18 -8.84
N SER A 34 16.25 14.64 -8.85
CA SER A 34 15.39 14.65 -10.04
C SER A 34 13.94 14.94 -9.67
N ASN A 35 13.14 15.39 -10.63
CA ASN A 35 11.72 15.65 -10.41
C ASN A 35 10.98 14.38 -9.95
N ALA A 36 10.15 14.50 -8.91
CA ALA A 36 9.37 13.40 -8.36
C ALA A 36 8.17 13.11 -9.27
N THR A 37 8.37 12.38 -10.36
CA THR A 37 7.30 11.75 -11.14
C THR A 37 6.95 10.38 -10.55
N ILE A 38 5.87 9.74 -11.01
CA ILE A 38 5.52 8.38 -10.58
C ILE A 38 6.63 7.41 -10.98
N ASP A 39 7.01 7.38 -12.26
CA ASP A 39 8.06 6.48 -12.74
C ASP A 39 9.40 6.75 -12.06
N HIS A 40 9.77 8.02 -11.83
CA HIS A 40 10.98 8.32 -11.06
C HIS A 40 10.88 7.80 -9.62
N LEU A 41 9.79 8.12 -8.91
CA LEU A 41 9.67 7.77 -7.50
C LEU A 41 9.71 6.26 -7.24
N PHE A 42 9.16 5.46 -8.16
CA PHE A 42 8.97 4.03 -7.95
C PHE A 42 9.89 3.14 -8.79
N ILE A 43 10.55 3.66 -9.81
CA ILE A 43 11.41 2.89 -10.72
C ILE A 43 12.81 3.50 -10.79
N HIS A 44 12.93 4.80 -11.13
CA HIS A 44 14.22 5.38 -11.53
C HIS A 44 14.99 6.08 -10.42
N CYS A 45 14.38 6.31 -9.26
CA CYS A 45 15.06 6.87 -8.09
C CYS A 45 16.14 5.89 -7.63
N THR A 46 17.33 6.39 -7.29
CA THR A 46 18.45 5.57 -6.81
C THR A 46 18.06 4.68 -5.62
N ILE A 47 17.22 5.19 -4.73
CA ILE A 47 16.67 4.40 -3.62
C ILE A 47 15.69 3.35 -4.13
N ALA A 48 14.75 3.73 -5.01
CA ALA A 48 13.76 2.80 -5.56
C ALA A 48 14.39 1.66 -6.36
N LEU A 49 15.39 1.95 -7.21
CA LEU A 49 16.14 0.96 -7.99
C LEU A 49 16.77 -0.13 -7.13
N SER A 50 17.27 0.24 -5.95
CA SER A 50 17.94 -0.70 -5.05
C SER A 50 16.99 -1.72 -4.43
N LEU A 51 15.70 -1.40 -4.26
CA LEU A 51 14.79 -2.25 -3.48
C LEU A 51 14.45 -3.56 -4.19
N PRO A 52 13.94 -3.56 -5.44
CA PRO A 52 13.62 -4.81 -6.14
C PRO A 52 14.84 -5.72 -6.28
N PHE A 53 16.01 -5.12 -6.55
CA PHE A 53 17.27 -5.84 -6.70
C PHE A 53 17.77 -6.46 -5.39
N ALA A 54 17.75 -5.72 -4.28
CA ALA A 54 18.24 -6.21 -2.99
C ALA A 54 17.20 -7.04 -2.20
N SER A 55 16.02 -7.27 -2.78
CA SER A 55 14.94 -8.05 -2.19
C SER A 55 14.86 -9.45 -2.80
N PRO A 56 14.07 -10.38 -2.21
CA PRO A 56 13.78 -11.67 -2.82
C PRO A 56 13.14 -11.61 -4.22
N LEU A 57 12.74 -10.43 -4.70
CA LEU A 57 12.27 -10.24 -6.07
C LEU A 57 13.39 -10.39 -7.10
N ASP A 58 14.65 -10.10 -6.71
CA ASP A 58 15.86 -10.08 -7.54
C ASP A 58 15.63 -9.46 -8.93
N TYR A 59 14.87 -8.37 -8.97
CA TYR A 59 14.49 -7.71 -10.22
C TYR A 59 15.39 -6.52 -10.49
N ARG A 60 15.98 -6.50 -11.69
CA ARG A 60 16.85 -5.40 -12.16
C ARG A 60 16.15 -4.63 -13.27
N VAL A 61 15.98 -3.33 -13.06
CA VAL A 61 15.49 -2.42 -14.10
C VAL A 61 16.58 -2.28 -15.17
N GLN A 62 16.28 -2.70 -16.40
CA GLN A 62 17.23 -2.63 -17.52
C GLN A 62 17.01 -1.40 -18.41
N ARG A 63 15.78 -0.86 -18.43
CA ARG A 63 15.37 0.23 -19.32
C ARG A 63 15.21 1.53 -18.54
N THR A 64 15.88 2.59 -18.98
CA THR A 64 15.79 3.94 -18.38
C THR A 64 14.45 4.63 -18.64
N THR A 65 13.67 4.14 -19.60
CA THR A 65 12.34 4.66 -19.96
C THR A 65 11.20 3.78 -19.44
N LEU A 66 11.50 2.79 -18.58
CA LEU A 66 10.49 1.87 -18.06
C LEU A 66 9.41 2.63 -17.30
N THR A 67 8.15 2.37 -17.62
CA THR A 67 6.99 2.92 -16.93
C THR A 67 6.44 1.95 -15.89
N ILE A 68 5.65 2.43 -14.93
CA ILE A 68 5.01 1.54 -13.94
C ILE A 68 4.09 0.52 -14.60
N GLN A 69 3.39 0.89 -15.66
CA GLN A 69 2.49 -0.03 -16.35
C GLN A 69 3.27 -1.17 -17.01
N GLU A 70 4.41 -0.86 -17.64
CA GLU A 70 5.30 -1.88 -18.21
C GLU A 70 5.92 -2.74 -17.11
N LEU A 71 6.38 -2.16 -16.00
CA LEU A 71 6.93 -2.91 -14.87
C LEU A 71 5.94 -3.94 -14.34
N PHE A 72 4.68 -3.53 -14.14
CA PHE A 72 3.64 -4.44 -13.65
C PHE A 72 3.31 -5.52 -14.69
N SER A 73 3.34 -5.16 -15.98
CA SER A 73 3.16 -6.12 -17.07
C SER A 73 4.29 -7.14 -17.09
N GLU A 74 5.55 -6.72 -16.92
CA GLU A 74 6.71 -7.61 -16.84
C GLU A 74 6.60 -8.57 -15.64
N TRP A 75 6.18 -8.08 -14.47
CA TRP A 75 5.96 -8.95 -13.31
C TRP A 75 4.82 -9.94 -13.53
N LEU A 76 3.71 -9.54 -14.12
CA LEU A 76 2.56 -10.44 -14.34
C LEU A 76 2.82 -11.51 -15.41
N ASN A 77 3.65 -11.23 -16.40
CA ASN A 77 3.99 -12.17 -17.48
C ASN A 77 5.13 -13.15 -17.11
N ASP A 78 5.71 -13.03 -15.92
CA ASP A 78 6.71 -13.96 -15.41
C ASP A 78 6.08 -15.30 -15.00
N PRO A 79 6.81 -16.44 -15.07
CA PRO A 79 6.31 -17.73 -14.57
C PRO A 79 5.82 -17.71 -13.11
N LEU A 80 6.38 -16.85 -12.27
CA LEU A 80 5.94 -16.62 -10.88
C LEU A 80 5.08 -15.35 -10.76
N GLY A 81 4.38 -14.97 -11.83
CA GLY A 81 3.99 -13.59 -12.05
C GLY A 81 3.10 -12.98 -10.98
N MET A 82 2.11 -13.74 -10.47
CA MET A 82 1.29 -13.28 -9.35
C MET A 82 2.09 -13.09 -8.05
N LYS A 83 3.06 -13.97 -7.76
CA LYS A 83 3.91 -13.83 -6.57
C LYS A 83 4.81 -12.60 -6.70
N LYS A 84 5.43 -12.41 -7.86
CA LYS A 84 6.25 -11.21 -8.16
C LYS A 84 5.44 -9.93 -8.10
N PHE A 85 4.26 -9.92 -8.71
CA PHE A 85 3.36 -8.77 -8.70
C PHE A 85 2.90 -8.41 -7.28
N CYS A 86 2.50 -9.40 -6.48
CA CYS A 86 2.06 -9.17 -5.10
C CYS A 86 3.21 -8.66 -4.22
N PHE A 87 4.38 -9.30 -4.26
CA PHE A 87 5.53 -8.88 -3.48
C PHE A 87 6.06 -7.51 -3.94
N GLY A 88 6.22 -7.32 -5.25
CA GLY A 88 6.64 -6.05 -5.84
C GLY A 88 5.67 -4.92 -5.51
N SER A 89 4.36 -5.15 -5.59
CA SER A 89 3.34 -4.16 -5.18
C SER A 89 3.44 -3.81 -3.69
N THR A 90 3.71 -4.80 -2.84
CA THR A 90 3.91 -4.60 -1.40
C THR A 90 5.17 -3.78 -1.13
N LEU A 91 6.25 -4.06 -1.86
CA LEU A 91 7.51 -3.33 -1.77
C LEU A 91 7.35 -1.86 -2.18
N LEU A 92 6.67 -1.59 -3.30
CA LEU A 92 6.37 -0.22 -3.75
C LEU A 92 5.44 0.52 -2.77
N TRP A 93 4.51 -0.18 -2.14
CA TRP A 93 3.68 0.42 -1.09
C TRP A 93 4.50 0.81 0.14
N CYS A 94 5.42 -0.05 0.59
CA CYS A 94 6.34 0.26 1.69
C CYS A 94 7.25 1.45 1.35
N LEU A 95 7.74 1.53 0.12
CA LEU A 95 8.50 2.69 -0.37
C LEU A 95 7.66 3.98 -0.31
N TRP A 96 6.40 3.95 -0.75
CA TRP A 96 5.50 5.09 -0.66
C TRP A 96 5.27 5.54 0.80
N LYS A 97 5.12 4.58 1.72
CA LYS A 97 5.02 4.86 3.16
C LYS A 97 6.29 5.50 3.70
N ALA A 98 7.47 4.98 3.35
CA ALA A 98 8.75 5.56 3.75
C ALA A 98 8.92 6.99 3.22
N ARG A 99 8.57 7.24 1.96
CA ARG A 99 8.55 8.59 1.37
C ARG A 99 7.66 9.56 2.16
N ASN A 100 6.49 9.10 2.61
CA ASN A 100 5.61 9.95 3.41
C ASN A 100 6.20 10.25 4.78
N ASP A 101 6.86 9.29 5.41
CA ASP A 101 7.59 9.49 6.66
C ASP A 101 8.75 10.49 6.48
N VAL A 102 9.47 10.46 5.36
CA VAL A 102 10.51 11.47 5.03
C VAL A 102 9.90 12.88 4.99
N ILE A 103 8.73 13.04 4.37
CA ILE A 103 8.12 14.37 4.16
C ILE A 103 7.42 14.91 5.40
N PHE A 104 6.65 14.08 6.09
CA PHE A 104 5.78 14.53 7.18
C PHE A 104 6.38 14.32 8.56
N ARG A 105 7.42 13.49 8.66
CA ARG A 105 8.05 13.11 9.94
C ARG A 105 9.57 13.30 9.93
N TYR A 106 10.13 13.83 8.84
CA TYR A 106 11.57 14.12 8.70
C TYR A 106 12.47 12.94 9.07
N LYS A 107 12.00 11.71 8.77
CA LYS A 107 12.80 10.50 9.00
C LYS A 107 13.79 10.27 7.87
N ASP A 108 14.94 9.74 8.21
CA ASP A 108 15.88 9.22 7.22
C ASP A 108 15.31 7.98 6.54
N ILE A 109 15.68 7.80 5.26
CA ILE A 109 15.29 6.62 4.51
C ILE A 109 16.30 5.48 4.73
N ASN A 110 15.80 4.30 5.06
CA ASN A 110 16.61 3.09 5.18
C ASN A 110 16.07 2.00 4.24
N PRO A 111 16.72 1.76 3.08
CA PRO A 111 16.28 0.76 2.11
C PRO A 111 16.15 -0.65 2.70
N ALA A 112 17.06 -1.05 3.59
CA ALA A 112 17.04 -2.37 4.22
C ALA A 112 15.81 -2.54 5.12
N GLN A 113 15.40 -1.49 5.84
CA GLN A 113 14.16 -1.50 6.62
C GLN A 113 12.92 -1.62 5.73
N ILE A 114 12.88 -0.92 4.59
CA ILE A 114 11.77 -1.03 3.64
C ILE A 114 11.62 -2.47 3.13
N ILE A 115 12.73 -3.10 2.73
CA ILE A 115 12.76 -4.48 2.26
C ILE A 115 12.32 -5.44 3.38
N SER A 116 12.87 -5.29 4.59
CA SER A 116 12.51 -6.14 5.74
C SER A 116 11.01 -6.07 6.05
N VAL A 117 10.43 -4.87 6.09
CA VAL A 117 8.99 -4.68 6.33
C VAL A 117 8.18 -5.32 5.19
N ALA A 118 8.55 -5.12 3.94
CA ALA A 118 7.86 -5.72 2.80
C ALA A 118 7.92 -7.26 2.82
N THR A 119 9.05 -7.85 3.18
CA THR A 119 9.22 -9.30 3.32
C THR A 119 8.31 -9.85 4.43
N ASN A 120 8.31 -9.22 5.61
CA ASN A 120 7.45 -9.65 6.72
C ASN A 120 5.97 -9.58 6.34
N LEU A 121 5.52 -8.48 5.73
CA LEU A 121 4.14 -8.34 5.26
C LEU A 121 3.75 -9.39 4.23
N ASN A 122 4.67 -9.76 3.33
CA ASN A 122 4.39 -10.78 2.33
C ASN A 122 4.29 -12.18 2.95
N CYS A 123 5.12 -12.48 3.95
CA CYS A 123 5.03 -13.72 4.73
C CYS A 123 3.73 -13.80 5.54
N ASP A 124 3.34 -12.71 6.20
CA ASP A 124 2.18 -12.70 7.11
C ASP A 124 0.83 -12.74 6.38
N PHE A 125 0.70 -11.97 5.29
CA PHE A 125 -0.62 -11.75 4.66
C PHE A 125 -0.85 -12.51 3.36
N LEU A 126 0.21 -12.95 2.67
CA LEU A 126 0.09 -13.51 1.32
C LEU A 126 0.54 -14.98 1.24
N TYR A 127 1.45 -15.43 2.11
CA TYR A 127 1.86 -16.83 2.17
C TYR A 127 0.74 -17.79 2.61
N PRO A 128 -0.12 -17.47 3.60
CA PRO A 128 -1.21 -18.37 4.01
C PRO A 128 -2.28 -18.58 2.93
N LEU A 129 -2.42 -17.65 1.98
CA LEU A 129 -3.38 -17.75 0.87
C LEU A 129 -2.87 -18.61 -0.29
N ALA A 130 -1.55 -18.80 -0.39
CA ALA A 130 -0.93 -19.68 -1.38
C ALA A 130 -0.91 -21.16 -0.94
N GLY A 131 -1.30 -21.46 0.31
CA GLY A 131 -1.27 -22.80 0.92
C GLY A 131 -2.58 -23.58 0.87
N PHE A 132 -3.62 -23.12 0.16
CA PHE A 132 -4.89 -23.85 0.00
C PHE A 132 -4.88 -24.85 -1.17
N GLU A 133 -3.76 -25.57 -1.35
CA GLU A 133 -3.70 -26.78 -2.17
C GLU A 133 -3.18 -27.92 -1.29
N ASP A 134 -4.02 -28.42 -0.38
CA ASP A 134 -3.82 -29.74 0.22
C ASP A 134 -5.04 -30.63 -0.12
N PRO A 135 -4.91 -31.59 -1.05
CA PRO A 135 -5.98 -32.53 -1.39
C PRO A 135 -6.27 -33.56 -0.28
N SER A 136 -5.56 -33.54 0.85
CA SER A 136 -5.57 -34.64 1.82
C SER A 136 -6.19 -34.34 3.19
N VAL A 137 -6.73 -33.13 3.41
CA VAL A 137 -7.43 -32.85 4.67
C VAL A 137 -8.86 -33.38 4.63
N PRO A 138 -9.27 -34.34 5.50
CA PRO A 138 -10.64 -34.80 5.55
C PRO A 138 -11.55 -33.64 5.95
N LEU A 139 -12.62 -33.46 5.17
CA LEU A 139 -13.72 -32.53 5.44
C LEU A 139 -14.31 -32.84 6.82
N PHE A 140 -13.84 -32.16 7.87
CA PHE A 140 -14.58 -32.07 9.12
C PHE A 140 -15.89 -31.34 8.81
N LYS A 141 -16.94 -32.12 8.58
CA LYS A 141 -18.32 -31.67 8.51
C LYS A 141 -18.71 -31.13 9.88
N THR A 142 -18.43 -29.87 10.12
CA THR A 142 -19.12 -29.12 11.17
C THR A 142 -20.49 -28.72 10.60
N PRO A 143 -21.62 -28.96 11.29
CA PRO A 143 -22.90 -28.47 10.84
C PRO A 143 -22.85 -26.95 10.86
N ALA A 144 -22.89 -26.33 9.69
CA ALA A 144 -23.12 -24.90 9.57
C ALA A 144 -24.53 -24.61 10.09
N THR A 145 -24.64 -24.16 11.33
CA THR A 145 -25.81 -23.39 11.74
C THR A 145 -25.67 -22.06 11.01
N MET A 146 -26.38 -21.90 9.90
CA MET A 146 -26.41 -20.66 9.13
C MET A 146 -27.07 -19.58 9.99
N VAL A 147 -26.28 -18.82 10.73
CA VAL A 147 -26.73 -17.53 11.23
C VAL A 147 -26.52 -16.53 10.10
N THR A 148 -27.54 -16.34 9.28
CA THR A 148 -27.62 -15.22 8.35
C THR A 148 -27.76 -13.94 9.16
N THR A 149 -26.64 -13.27 9.47
CA THR A 149 -26.70 -11.89 9.93
C THR A 149 -26.83 -10.99 8.71
N SER A 150 -28.07 -10.62 8.37
CA SER A 150 -28.31 -9.49 7.46
C SER A 150 -28.01 -8.18 8.20
N TRP A 151 -27.42 -7.23 7.49
CA TRP A 151 -27.11 -5.92 8.02
C TRP A 151 -28.39 -5.17 8.39
N SER A 152 -28.38 -4.52 9.55
CA SER A 152 -29.37 -3.52 9.93
C SER A 152 -28.65 -2.21 10.31
N PRO A 153 -29.22 -1.05 9.98
CA PRO A 153 -28.60 0.23 10.33
C PRO A 153 -28.50 0.36 11.86
N PRO A 154 -27.38 0.90 12.37
CA PRO A 154 -27.24 1.12 13.80
C PRO A 154 -28.28 2.15 14.30
N PRO A 155 -28.73 2.05 15.57
CA PRO A 155 -29.59 3.05 16.18
C PRO A 155 -28.98 4.45 16.14
N SER A 156 -29.84 5.47 16.14
CA SER A 156 -29.43 6.89 16.17
C SER A 156 -28.42 7.15 17.29
N GLY A 157 -27.25 7.70 16.94
CA GLY A 157 -26.16 7.98 17.90
C GLY A 157 -25.02 6.94 17.96
N PHE A 158 -24.94 5.99 17.03
CA PHE A 158 -23.85 5.01 16.98
C PHE A 158 -23.22 4.91 15.58
N ILE A 159 -21.90 4.75 15.51
CA ILE A 159 -21.15 4.41 14.28
C ILE A 159 -20.56 3.01 14.44
N ASN A 160 -20.76 2.14 13.45
CA ASN A 160 -20.15 0.81 13.44
C ASN A 160 -18.66 0.90 13.06
N SER A 161 -17.78 0.38 13.90
CA SER A 161 -16.37 0.14 13.56
C SER A 161 -16.22 -1.21 12.84
N VAL A 162 -15.33 -1.27 11.85
CA VAL A 162 -15.08 -2.44 10.97
C VAL A 162 -14.61 -3.70 11.74
N PHE A 163 -14.36 -3.60 13.05
CA PHE A 163 -13.99 -4.72 13.91
C PHE A 163 -15.09 -5.16 14.90
N GLY A 164 -16.37 -4.85 14.65
CA GLY A 164 -17.48 -5.43 15.42
C GLY A 164 -17.61 -4.95 16.88
N CYS A 165 -16.84 -3.95 17.30
CA CYS A 165 -17.02 -3.31 18.60
C CYS A 165 -17.98 -2.11 18.49
N ARG A 166 -19.03 -2.11 19.32
CA ARG A 166 -19.99 -0.99 19.45
C ARG A 166 -19.34 0.13 20.25
N ILE A 167 -19.18 1.30 19.64
CA ILE A 167 -18.73 2.52 20.34
C ILE A 167 -19.94 3.43 20.51
N HIS A 168 -20.29 3.75 21.76
CA HIS A 168 -21.38 4.65 22.10
C HIS A 168 -20.95 6.09 21.87
N VAL A 169 -21.66 6.86 21.04
CA VAL A 169 -21.46 8.31 20.94
C VAL A 169 -22.45 8.94 21.91
N SER A 170 -21.95 9.44 23.04
CA SER A 170 -22.74 10.31 23.92
C SER A 170 -22.99 11.64 23.20
N GLN A 171 -24.21 11.86 22.72
CA GLN A 171 -24.67 13.19 22.34
C GLN A 171 -25.09 13.97 23.59
N GLY A 172 -24.62 15.21 23.68
CA GLY A 172 -25.31 16.27 24.42
C GLY A 172 -24.49 16.88 25.55
N ILE A 173 -23.84 18.00 25.27
CA ILE A 173 -24.15 19.21 26.03
C ILE A 173 -24.41 20.30 24.99
N ASN A 174 -25.68 20.63 24.83
CA ASN A 174 -26.13 21.87 24.23
C ASN A 174 -27.08 22.46 25.24
N GLU A 175 -26.71 23.57 25.89
CA GLU A 175 -27.66 24.51 26.48
C GLU A 175 -26.94 25.84 26.74
N SER A 176 -27.16 26.76 25.79
CA SER A 176 -27.18 28.19 26.00
C SER A 176 -28.18 28.58 27.09
N LEU A 177 -27.86 29.55 27.96
CA LEU A 177 -28.80 30.56 28.46
C LEU A 177 -28.06 31.72 29.18
N GLU A 178 -28.68 32.89 29.05
CA GLU A 178 -28.24 34.26 29.31
C GLU A 178 -28.06 34.60 30.80
N ILE A 179 -27.11 35.48 31.13
CA ILE A 179 -27.25 36.90 31.57
C ILE A 179 -25.85 37.53 31.54
#